data_AF-A0A422NC69-F1
#
_entry.id   AF-A0A422NC69-F1
#
_cell.length_a   1.000
_cell.length_b   1.000
_cell.length_c   1.000
_cell.angle_alpha   90.00
_cell.angle_beta   90.00
_cell.angle_gamma   90.00
#
_symmetry.space_group_name_H-M   'P 1'
#
loop_
_entity.id
_entity.type
_entity.pdbx_description
1 polymer ?
#
loop_
_entity_poly.entity_id
_entity_poly.type
_entity_poly.pdbx_seq_one_letter_code
_entity_poly.pdbx_strand_id
1 'polypeptide(L)'
;MCSSRVAVSAAVRLVARQQQQQAPALRRVSAPLFTATRRYVNALYRVPPLHTVPTHSPSGEEVDAELFVRQVKDLFAALRQTQLVEQIHEMRTCPYYDCLFTADVIFQHYDMVLPMPKYGREHRSSEVSETLRYLRACGATGDFNHILQDVKGGVASGGDFVSTSHGILMAYGTARTNKLSMMALTGGGAPSEAAAAQQRALNVVPIEVAADAPPLADFMAFAGKRTLIVQDTVHGRNAAEAAARGIAKIPWQILRVEPGCSFLSHLCGVNAVYDVLVDQDYPASMERVGEAGLNPFPVEWTEPRKLGVTMRSVCLVARFARGTMSAGGYADSDGHRAASFTYHSRNIAKNSRLFQNGHRRHGDSGAPLEAQLRSGELPEPVYQRPPRYAPPMHRTGGLMASDAGRND
;
A
#
# COMPACT_ATOMS: atom_id res chain seq x y z
N MET A 1 30.18 -72.49 46.45
CA MET A 1 28.80 -72.97 46.66
C MET A 1 27.91 -71.77 46.97
N CYS A 2 26.84 -71.64 46.17
CA CYS A 2 25.57 -70.95 46.37
C CYS A 2 25.42 -69.75 47.34
N SER A 3 24.90 -68.65 46.74
CA SER A 3 23.74 -67.83 47.18
C SER A 3 23.87 -66.97 48.46
N SER A 4 23.23 -65.82 48.61
CA SER A 4 22.33 -65.00 47.79
C SER A 4 21.97 -63.71 48.55
N ARG A 5 21.70 -62.63 47.80
CA ARG A 5 20.70 -61.56 48.03
C ARG A 5 20.94 -60.40 49.04
N VAL A 6 21.06 -59.21 48.42
CA VAL A 6 20.28 -57.95 48.57
C VAL A 6 20.33 -57.16 49.90
N ALA A 7 20.89 -55.94 49.86
CA ALA A 7 20.17 -54.64 49.94
C ALA A 7 21.16 -53.44 49.92
N VAL A 8 20.87 -52.43 49.09
CA VAL A 8 21.61 -51.17 48.82
C VAL A 8 20.75 -50.03 49.39
N SER A 9 21.20 -49.28 50.40
CA SER A 9 21.84 -47.94 50.34
C SER A 9 21.00 -46.81 49.72
N ALA A 10 20.28 -46.07 50.57
CA ALA A 10 19.87 -44.67 50.37
C ALA A 10 20.84 -43.74 51.18
N ALA A 11 20.91 -42.44 50.85
CA ALA A 11 21.57 -41.38 51.65
C ALA A 11 22.95 -40.73 51.29
N VAL A 12 23.61 -40.93 50.13
CA VAL A 12 24.93 -40.23 49.89
C VAL A 12 25.07 -39.39 48.62
N ARG A 13 24.09 -39.33 47.73
CA ARG A 13 24.09 -38.29 46.71
C ARG A 13 23.13 -37.18 47.14
N LEU A 14 23.40 -36.15 47.99
CA LEU A 14 22.80 -34.76 48.11
C LEU A 14 23.92 -33.77 48.20
N VAL A 15 23.78 -32.57 47.59
CA VAL A 15 24.84 -31.54 47.53
C VAL A 15 25.90 -31.62 46.40
N ALA A 16 25.64 -32.12 45.18
CA ALA A 16 26.61 -31.95 44.06
C ALA A 16 25.99 -31.73 42.66
N ARG A 17 24.83 -31.08 42.60
CA ARG A 17 24.26 -30.57 41.33
C ARG A 17 23.82 -29.10 41.41
N GLN A 18 24.40 -28.32 42.32
CA GLN A 18 24.01 -26.91 42.53
C GLN A 18 25.09 -25.87 42.22
N GLN A 19 26.21 -26.22 41.56
CA GLN A 19 27.29 -25.25 41.28
C GLN A 19 27.90 -25.28 39.87
N GLN A 20 27.18 -25.79 38.86
CA GLN A 20 27.57 -25.58 37.47
C GLN A 20 26.35 -25.24 36.62
N GLN A 21 26.00 -23.95 36.59
CA GLN A 21 25.45 -23.22 35.43
C GLN A 21 25.05 -21.79 35.86
N GLN A 22 26.05 -20.93 35.99
CA GLN A 22 25.89 -19.49 35.80
C GLN A 22 26.84 -19.06 34.69
N ALA A 23 26.50 -19.45 33.47
CA ALA A 23 26.84 -18.66 32.28
C ALA A 23 25.56 -17.87 31.92
N PRO A 24 25.66 -16.59 31.54
CA PRO A 24 24.49 -15.77 31.27
C PRO A 24 23.82 -16.29 30.00
N ALA A 25 22.73 -17.06 30.16
CA ALA A 25 21.86 -17.38 29.05
C ALA A 25 21.22 -16.07 28.59
N LEU A 26 21.75 -15.54 27.50
CA LEU A 26 21.12 -14.52 26.66
C LEU A 26 19.63 -14.85 26.59
N ARG A 27 18.82 -14.05 27.29
CA ARG A 27 17.38 -14.03 27.08
C ARG A 27 17.20 -13.80 25.59
N ARG A 28 16.93 -14.85 24.81
CA ARG A 28 16.19 -14.71 23.56
C ARG A 28 14.79 -14.28 23.99
N VAL A 29 14.68 -12.99 24.25
CA VAL A 29 13.42 -12.28 24.17
C VAL A 29 13.02 -12.44 22.72
N SER A 30 12.30 -13.51 22.38
CA SER A 30 11.44 -13.49 21.20
C SER A 30 10.29 -12.55 21.58
N ALA A 31 10.60 -11.26 21.66
CA ALA A 31 9.58 -10.27 21.47
C ALA A 31 8.97 -10.64 20.12
N PRO A 32 7.65 -10.85 20.01
CA PRO A 32 7.05 -10.70 18.70
C PRO A 32 7.54 -9.34 18.21
N LEU A 33 8.32 -9.33 17.13
CA LEU A 33 8.59 -8.13 16.39
C LEU A 33 7.19 -7.68 15.97
N PHE A 34 6.60 -6.77 16.75
CA PHE A 34 5.48 -5.97 16.33
C PHE A 34 6.05 -5.13 15.20
N THR A 35 6.11 -5.70 14.00
CA THR A 35 6.15 -4.93 12.78
C THR A 35 4.96 -4.02 12.89
N ALA A 36 5.20 -2.71 12.93
CA ALA A 36 4.15 -1.72 12.84
C ALA A 36 3.34 -2.10 11.60
N THR A 37 2.16 -2.67 11.82
CA THR A 37 1.30 -3.25 10.79
C THR A 37 1.14 -2.19 9.72
N ARG A 38 1.68 -2.44 8.51
CA ARG A 38 1.38 -1.57 7.37
C ARG A 38 -0.15 -1.58 7.29
N ARG A 39 -0.77 -0.40 7.32
CA ARG A 39 -2.23 -0.36 7.16
C ARG A 39 -2.49 -0.80 5.72
N TYR A 40 -3.14 -1.95 5.54
CA TYR A 40 -3.61 -2.56 4.29
C TYR A 40 -3.19 -1.85 3.01
N VAL A 41 -2.01 -2.18 2.48
CA VAL A 41 -1.56 -1.70 1.17
C VAL A 41 -1.97 -2.72 0.12
N ASN A 42 -2.57 -2.23 -0.96
CA ASN A 42 -3.17 -3.04 -2.00
C ASN A 42 -2.60 -2.64 -3.36
N ALA A 43 -2.35 -3.62 -4.23
CA ALA A 43 -2.13 -3.39 -5.65
C ALA A 43 -3.40 -3.76 -6.41
N LEU A 44 -3.85 -2.85 -7.28
CA LEU A 44 -4.96 -3.06 -8.18
C LEU A 44 -4.45 -3.03 -9.61
N TYR A 45 -4.91 -3.97 -10.42
CA TYR A 45 -4.52 -4.08 -11.82
C TYR A 45 -5.66 -4.57 -12.69
N ARG A 46 -5.54 -4.38 -14.00
CA ARG A 46 -6.42 -4.94 -15.02
C ARG A 46 -5.58 -5.64 -16.06
N VAL A 47 -6.04 -6.78 -16.52
CA VAL A 47 -5.41 -7.48 -17.65
C VAL A 47 -6.23 -7.17 -18.90
N PRO A 48 -5.61 -6.65 -19.97
CA PRO A 48 -6.31 -6.39 -21.22
C PRO A 48 -6.66 -7.71 -21.92
N PRO A 49 -7.73 -7.76 -22.74
CA PRO A 49 -8.02 -8.94 -23.56
C PRO A 49 -6.88 -9.19 -24.55
N LEU A 50 -6.50 -10.46 -24.77
CA LEU A 50 -5.39 -10.85 -25.65
C LEU A 50 -5.45 -10.21 -27.03
N HIS A 51 -6.64 -10.18 -27.65
CA HIS A 51 -6.85 -9.61 -28.99
C HIS A 51 -6.68 -8.08 -29.07
N THR A 52 -6.57 -7.40 -27.93
CA THR A 52 -6.33 -5.95 -27.89
C THR A 52 -4.86 -5.59 -27.75
N VAL A 53 -4.00 -6.57 -27.42
CA VAL A 53 -2.56 -6.33 -27.30
C VAL A 53 -1.98 -6.10 -28.71
N PRO A 54 -1.24 -5.00 -28.93
CA PRO A 54 -0.58 -4.76 -30.21
C PRO A 54 0.39 -5.90 -30.55
N THR A 55 0.36 -6.36 -31.80
CA THR A 55 1.24 -7.44 -32.29
C THR A 55 2.65 -6.98 -32.62
N HIS A 56 2.85 -5.66 -32.77
CA HIS A 56 4.14 -5.07 -33.10
C HIS A 56 4.38 -3.85 -32.21
N SER A 57 5.64 -3.69 -31.80
CA SER A 57 6.12 -2.51 -31.10
C SER A 57 6.23 -1.30 -32.05
N PRO A 58 6.38 -0.07 -31.52
CA PRO A 58 6.67 1.10 -32.33
C PRO A 58 7.95 0.99 -33.16
N SER A 59 8.90 0.12 -32.78
CA SER A 59 10.12 -0.18 -33.54
C SER A 59 9.93 -1.28 -34.59
N GLY A 60 8.77 -1.95 -34.63
CA GLY A 60 8.46 -3.02 -35.56
C GLY A 60 8.83 -4.43 -35.07
N GLU A 61 9.34 -4.58 -33.85
CA GLU A 61 9.55 -5.89 -33.21
C GLU A 61 8.22 -6.58 -32.93
N GLU A 62 8.15 -7.88 -33.19
CA GLU A 62 6.99 -8.71 -32.88
C GLU A 62 6.80 -8.82 -31.35
N VAL A 63 5.55 -8.70 -30.92
CA VAL A 63 5.12 -8.81 -29.54
C VAL A 63 4.25 -10.05 -29.38
N ASP A 64 4.67 -10.94 -28.50
CA ASP A 64 3.90 -12.11 -28.14
C ASP A 64 2.84 -11.72 -27.08
N ALA A 65 1.58 -11.68 -27.50
CA ALA A 65 0.47 -11.28 -26.64
C ALA A 65 0.24 -12.24 -25.46
N GLU A 66 0.51 -13.53 -25.62
CA GLU A 66 0.35 -14.52 -24.53
C GLU A 66 1.45 -14.32 -23.49
N LEU A 67 2.70 -14.16 -23.95
CA LEU A 67 3.84 -13.87 -23.09
C LEU A 67 3.68 -12.51 -22.40
N PHE A 68 3.18 -11.48 -23.09
CA PHE A 68 2.86 -10.18 -22.51
C PHE A 68 1.89 -10.30 -21.33
N VAL A 69 0.75 -10.99 -21.53
CA VAL A 69 -0.24 -11.17 -20.45
C VAL A 69 0.33 -12.00 -19.31
N ARG A 70 1.16 -13.02 -19.62
CA ARG A 70 1.84 -13.82 -18.60
C ARG A 70 2.78 -12.96 -17.75
N GLN A 71 3.66 -12.18 -18.37
CA GLN A 71 4.61 -11.31 -17.66
C GLN A 71 3.90 -10.25 -16.80
N VAL A 72 2.80 -9.66 -17.30
CA VAL A 72 1.97 -8.75 -16.50
C VAL A 72 1.43 -9.45 -15.24
N LYS A 73 0.93 -10.68 -15.35
CA LYS A 73 0.46 -11.46 -14.18
C LYS A 73 1.60 -11.86 -13.25
N ASP A 74 2.75 -12.22 -13.81
CA ASP A 74 3.94 -12.64 -13.06
C ASP A 74 4.52 -11.49 -12.23
N LEU A 75 4.43 -10.24 -12.69
CA LEU A 75 4.72 -9.05 -11.86
C LEU A 75 3.90 -9.04 -10.58
N PHE A 76 2.61 -9.35 -10.65
CA PHE A 76 1.76 -9.41 -9.47
C PHE A 76 2.07 -10.63 -8.60
N ALA A 77 2.49 -11.75 -9.19
CA ALA A 77 3.00 -12.88 -8.42
C ALA A 77 4.29 -12.51 -7.65
N ALA A 78 5.20 -11.76 -8.27
CA ALA A 78 6.41 -11.24 -7.64
C ALA A 78 6.07 -10.22 -6.54
N LEU A 79 5.13 -9.31 -6.77
CA LEU A 79 4.67 -8.32 -5.78
C LEU A 79 4.20 -8.98 -4.47
N ARG A 80 3.56 -10.17 -4.52
CA ARG A 80 3.13 -10.91 -3.31
C ARG A 80 4.30 -11.33 -2.40
N GLN A 81 5.50 -11.46 -2.97
CA GLN A 81 6.70 -11.86 -2.22
C GLN A 81 7.40 -10.66 -1.58
N THR A 82 7.06 -9.44 -2.04
CA THR A 82 7.64 -8.19 -1.52
C THR A 82 6.84 -7.66 -0.34
N GLN A 83 7.45 -6.76 0.44
CA GLN A 83 6.75 -6.01 1.46
C GLN A 83 5.96 -4.82 0.88
N LEU A 84 6.14 -4.47 -0.40
CA LEU A 84 5.50 -3.29 -1.02
C LEU A 84 3.98 -3.31 -0.84
N VAL A 85 3.37 -4.49 -0.95
CA VAL A 85 1.93 -4.68 -1.00
C VAL A 85 1.53 -5.86 -0.12
N GLU A 86 0.39 -5.76 0.57
CA GLU A 86 -0.15 -6.86 1.38
C GLU A 86 -1.19 -7.69 0.62
N GLN A 87 -2.00 -7.06 -0.23
CA GLN A 87 -3.03 -7.73 -1.00
C GLN A 87 -3.05 -7.27 -2.45
N ILE A 88 -3.42 -8.18 -3.34
CA ILE A 88 -3.46 -7.92 -4.78
C ILE A 88 -4.86 -8.20 -5.29
N HIS A 89 -5.37 -7.27 -6.09
CA HIS A 89 -6.74 -7.26 -6.57
C HIS A 89 -6.76 -7.12 -8.09
N GLU A 90 -7.22 -8.17 -8.76
CA GLU A 90 -7.52 -8.11 -10.19
C GLU A 90 -8.90 -7.46 -10.38
N MET A 91 -8.92 -6.29 -11.01
CA MET A 91 -10.14 -5.59 -11.38
C MET A 91 -10.71 -6.15 -12.68
N ARG A 92 -12.01 -5.93 -12.90
CA ARG A 92 -12.69 -6.32 -14.12
C ARG A 92 -11.98 -5.74 -15.36
N THR A 93 -11.71 -6.62 -16.33
CA THR A 93 -11.18 -6.26 -17.65
C THR A 93 -12.14 -5.39 -18.43
N CYS A 94 -11.60 -4.39 -19.14
CA CYS A 94 -12.33 -3.56 -20.11
C CYS A 94 -11.98 -3.99 -21.55
N PRO A 95 -12.85 -3.74 -22.54
CA PRO A 95 -12.68 -4.23 -23.91
C PRO A 95 -11.70 -3.39 -24.76
N TYR A 96 -10.59 -2.93 -24.17
CA TYR A 96 -9.58 -2.11 -24.85
C TYR A 96 -8.22 -2.21 -24.13
N TYR A 97 -7.14 -1.93 -24.87
CA TYR A 97 -5.76 -2.07 -24.39
C TYR A 97 -5.44 -1.16 -23.19
N ASP A 98 -5.83 0.12 -23.27
CA ASP A 98 -5.46 1.15 -22.29
C ASP A 98 -5.97 0.89 -20.86
N CYS A 99 -6.90 -0.05 -20.67
CA CYS A 99 -7.39 -0.43 -19.35
C CYS A 99 -6.28 -0.99 -18.46
N LEU A 100 -5.19 -1.48 -19.06
CA LEU A 100 -3.98 -1.92 -18.40
C LEU A 100 -3.34 -0.80 -17.56
N PHE A 101 -3.42 0.46 -18.00
CA PHE A 101 -2.75 1.60 -17.37
C PHE A 101 -3.51 2.09 -16.12
N THR A 102 -3.66 1.23 -15.12
CA THR A 102 -4.46 1.51 -13.92
C THR A 102 -3.88 2.65 -13.07
N ALA A 103 -2.57 2.89 -13.16
CA ALA A 103 -1.89 3.98 -12.48
C ALA A 103 -2.34 5.39 -12.93
N ASP A 104 -2.89 5.50 -14.14
CA ASP A 104 -3.29 6.79 -14.70
C ASP A 104 -4.59 7.33 -14.13
N VAL A 105 -5.37 6.47 -13.48
CA VAL A 105 -6.77 6.72 -13.16
C VAL A 105 -6.92 7.47 -11.83
N ILE A 106 -6.11 7.10 -10.84
CA ILE A 106 -6.15 7.62 -9.47
C ILE A 106 -4.72 7.73 -8.97
N PHE A 107 -4.43 8.77 -8.19
CA PHE A 107 -3.25 8.84 -7.36
C PHE A 107 -3.64 8.84 -5.88
N GLN A 108 -2.89 8.13 -5.04
CA GLN A 108 -3.11 8.13 -3.61
C GLN A 108 -1.83 8.53 -2.87
N HIS A 109 -1.98 9.42 -1.89
CA HIS A 109 -0.92 9.80 -0.98
C HIS A 109 -1.42 9.70 0.46
N TYR A 110 -0.84 8.78 1.23
CA TYR A 110 -1.36 8.38 2.54
C TYR A 110 -2.84 7.97 2.46
N ASP A 111 -3.71 8.66 3.19
CA ASP A 111 -5.14 8.38 3.25
C ASP A 111 -5.93 9.24 2.24
N MET A 112 -5.28 10.20 1.55
CA MET A 112 -5.90 11.04 0.52
C MET A 112 -5.89 10.37 -0.85
N VAL A 113 -7.06 10.29 -1.48
CA VAL A 113 -7.26 9.76 -2.83
C VAL A 113 -7.60 10.91 -3.78
N LEU A 114 -6.78 11.07 -4.83
CA LEU A 114 -6.95 12.04 -5.90
C LEU A 114 -7.39 11.33 -7.18
N PRO A 115 -8.69 11.33 -7.51
CA PRO A 115 -9.17 10.83 -8.80
C PRO A 115 -8.77 11.79 -9.93
N MET A 116 -8.23 11.25 -11.03
CA MET A 116 -7.79 12.06 -12.16
C MET A 116 -8.95 12.56 -13.03
N PRO A 117 -8.90 13.82 -13.51
CA PRO A 117 -10.00 14.44 -14.23
C PRO A 117 -10.36 13.66 -15.48
N LYS A 118 -11.67 13.62 -15.79
CA LYS A 118 -12.19 12.93 -16.98
C LYS A 118 -11.88 13.66 -18.28
N TYR A 119 -11.61 14.96 -18.20
CA TYR A 119 -11.38 15.82 -19.36
C TYR A 119 -10.10 15.40 -20.10
N GLY A 120 -10.19 15.18 -21.41
CA GLY A 120 -9.11 14.65 -22.25
C GLY A 120 -8.92 13.13 -22.15
N ARG A 121 -9.77 12.44 -21.36
CA ARG A 121 -9.75 10.97 -21.15
C ARG A 121 -11.16 10.40 -21.09
N GLU A 122 -12.06 10.93 -21.90
CA GLU A 122 -13.48 10.62 -21.86
C GLU A 122 -13.73 9.13 -22.13
N HIS A 123 -12.94 8.53 -23.03
CA HIS A 123 -12.97 7.10 -23.36
C HIS A 123 -12.63 6.18 -22.16
N ARG A 124 -11.88 6.68 -21.17
CA ARG A 124 -11.50 5.97 -19.92
C ARG A 124 -12.30 6.43 -18.70
N SER A 125 -13.34 7.26 -18.89
CA SER A 125 -14.09 7.88 -17.79
C SER A 125 -14.82 6.89 -16.87
N SER A 126 -15.18 5.72 -17.40
CA SER A 126 -15.77 4.63 -16.62
C SER A 126 -14.76 4.01 -15.66
N GLU A 127 -13.47 3.93 -16.02
CA GLU A 127 -12.42 3.33 -15.21
C GLU A 127 -12.28 4.02 -13.85
N VAL A 128 -12.33 5.36 -13.83
CA VAL A 128 -12.25 6.13 -12.57
C VAL A 128 -13.38 5.74 -11.64
N SER A 129 -14.61 5.72 -12.16
CA SER A 129 -15.81 5.46 -11.36
C SER A 129 -15.84 4.01 -10.86
N GLU A 130 -15.45 3.05 -11.70
CA GLU A 130 -15.36 1.63 -11.36
C GLU A 130 -14.26 1.35 -10.34
N THR A 131 -13.08 1.95 -10.51
CA THR A 131 -11.96 1.78 -9.58
C THR A 131 -12.33 2.35 -8.21
N LEU A 132 -12.94 3.54 -8.15
CA LEU A 132 -13.42 4.12 -6.89
C LEU A 132 -14.49 3.24 -6.21
N ARG A 133 -15.43 2.69 -7.00
CA ARG A 133 -16.44 1.75 -6.47
C ARG A 133 -15.78 0.49 -5.92
N TYR A 134 -14.80 -0.05 -6.62
CA TYR A 134 -14.04 -1.22 -6.20
C TYR A 134 -13.29 -0.96 -4.89
N LEU A 135 -12.52 0.13 -4.81
CA LEU A 135 -11.81 0.55 -3.61
C LEU A 135 -12.75 0.63 -2.39
N ARG A 136 -13.92 1.27 -2.56
CA ARG A 136 -14.94 1.36 -1.50
C ARG A 136 -15.52 0.00 -1.11
N ALA A 137 -15.81 -0.85 -2.09
CA ALA A 137 -16.33 -2.20 -1.83
C ALA A 137 -15.32 -3.07 -1.06
N CYS A 138 -14.02 -2.88 -1.32
CA CYS A 138 -12.94 -3.53 -0.58
C CYS A 138 -12.63 -2.86 0.79
N GLY A 139 -13.41 -1.86 1.20
CA GLY A 139 -13.29 -1.22 2.51
C GLY A 139 -12.29 -0.07 2.58
N ALA A 140 -11.87 0.50 1.45
CA ALA A 140 -11.06 1.73 1.46
C ALA A 140 -11.88 2.91 2.01
N THR A 141 -11.38 3.53 3.07
CA THR A 141 -11.98 4.72 3.71
C THR A 141 -11.15 5.99 3.45
N GLY A 142 -10.48 6.06 2.30
CA GLY A 142 -9.66 7.21 1.95
C GLY A 142 -10.47 8.49 1.74
N ASP A 143 -9.87 9.63 2.10
CA ASP A 143 -10.42 10.96 1.87
C ASP A 143 -10.35 11.28 0.38
N PHE A 144 -11.51 11.27 -0.31
CA PHE A 144 -11.59 11.61 -1.72
C PHE A 144 -11.50 13.12 -1.88
N ASN A 145 -10.41 13.58 -2.49
CA ASN A 145 -10.20 14.99 -2.78
C ASN A 145 -10.55 15.28 -4.24
N HIS A 146 -11.64 16.02 -4.46
CA HIS A 146 -12.20 16.30 -5.78
C HIS A 146 -11.52 17.49 -6.49
N ILE A 147 -10.50 18.10 -5.89
CA ILE A 147 -9.88 19.32 -6.40
C ILE A 147 -9.51 19.26 -7.89
N LEU A 148 -8.96 18.15 -8.37
CA LEU A 148 -8.58 17.99 -9.79
C LEU A 148 -9.77 17.81 -10.72
N GLN A 149 -10.89 17.27 -10.25
CA GLN A 149 -12.12 17.11 -11.03
C GLN A 149 -12.85 18.44 -11.23
N ASP A 150 -12.74 19.34 -10.25
CA ASP A 150 -13.44 20.62 -10.25
C ASP A 150 -12.75 21.67 -11.13
N VAL A 151 -11.51 21.44 -11.56
CA VAL A 151 -10.77 22.34 -12.45
C VAL A 151 -11.32 22.22 -13.88
N LYS A 152 -12.02 23.26 -14.32
CA LYS A 152 -12.47 23.36 -15.72
C LYS A 152 -11.27 23.34 -16.67
N GLY A 153 -11.22 22.34 -17.55
CA GLY A 153 -10.12 22.16 -18.51
C GLY A 153 -8.82 21.63 -17.87
N GLY A 154 -8.84 21.21 -16.60
CA GLY A 154 -7.72 20.52 -15.97
C GLY A 154 -7.55 19.12 -16.57
N VAL A 155 -6.31 18.76 -16.90
CA VAL A 155 -5.93 17.42 -17.35
C VAL A 155 -4.80 16.95 -16.46
N ALA A 156 -4.88 15.74 -15.93
CA ALA A 156 -3.83 15.14 -15.11
C ALA A 156 -3.78 13.61 -15.27
N SER A 157 -2.58 13.03 -15.14
CA SER A 157 -2.36 11.58 -15.05
C SER A 157 -1.88 11.17 -13.68
N GLY A 158 -2.40 10.06 -13.14
CA GLY A 158 -1.88 9.48 -11.89
C GLY A 158 -0.42 9.01 -12.03
N GLY A 159 0.02 8.67 -13.24
CA GLY A 159 1.42 8.37 -13.56
C GLY A 159 2.37 9.58 -13.49
N ASP A 160 1.85 10.82 -13.47
CA ASP A 160 2.68 12.03 -13.32
C ASP A 160 2.91 12.40 -11.84
N PHE A 161 2.43 11.57 -10.89
CA PHE A 161 2.59 11.78 -9.46
C PHE A 161 3.47 10.70 -8.80
N VAL A 162 4.39 11.15 -7.94
CA VAL A 162 5.22 10.29 -7.10
C VAL A 162 5.04 10.67 -5.64
N SER A 163 4.65 9.69 -4.83
CA SER A 163 4.47 9.84 -3.38
C SER A 163 5.82 9.70 -2.67
N THR A 164 6.18 10.66 -1.82
CA THR A 164 7.39 10.62 -0.97
C THR A 164 7.02 10.81 0.50
N SER A 165 7.93 10.50 1.43
CA SER A 165 7.67 10.73 2.87
C SER A 165 7.52 12.21 3.22
N HIS A 166 7.86 13.08 2.28
CA HIS A 166 8.03 14.51 2.48
C HIS A 166 7.11 15.36 1.62
N GLY A 167 6.15 14.74 0.93
CA GLY A 167 5.22 15.42 0.04
C GLY A 167 5.01 14.65 -1.27
N ILE A 168 4.34 15.30 -2.20
CA ILE A 168 3.99 14.74 -3.51
C ILE A 168 4.84 15.45 -4.57
N LEU A 169 5.56 14.69 -5.39
CA LEU A 169 6.18 15.22 -6.59
C LEU A 169 5.18 15.10 -7.74
N MET A 170 4.94 16.20 -8.45
CA MET A 170 3.98 16.24 -9.56
C MET A 170 4.65 16.80 -10.82
N ALA A 171 4.69 16.01 -11.89
CA ALA A 171 5.13 16.53 -13.19
C ALA A 171 4.01 17.33 -13.88
N TYR A 172 4.38 18.40 -14.58
CA TYR A 172 3.48 19.17 -15.43
C TYR A 172 4.20 19.71 -16.67
N GLY A 173 3.42 20.12 -17.67
CA GLY A 173 3.95 20.67 -18.93
C GLY A 173 3.72 19.77 -20.15
N THR A 174 3.02 18.65 -19.95
CA THR A 174 2.67 17.70 -21.02
C THR A 174 1.19 17.81 -21.39
N ALA A 175 0.79 17.15 -22.49
CA ALA A 175 -0.62 16.99 -22.83
C ALA A 175 -1.40 16.18 -21.76
N ARG A 176 -0.70 15.34 -20.98
CA ARG A 176 -1.29 14.47 -19.95
C ARG A 176 -1.55 15.18 -18.63
N THR A 177 -0.66 16.10 -18.25
CA THR A 177 -0.78 16.88 -17.02
C THR A 177 -0.45 18.35 -17.28
N ASN A 178 -1.49 19.18 -17.24
CA ASN A 178 -1.39 20.58 -17.65
C ASN A 178 -1.11 21.53 -16.47
N LYS A 179 -0.75 22.78 -16.81
CA LYS A 179 -0.45 23.84 -15.84
C LYS A 179 -1.66 24.18 -14.95
N LEU A 180 -2.89 24.04 -15.45
CA LEU A 180 -4.10 24.33 -14.67
C LEU A 180 -4.26 23.36 -13.50
N SER A 181 -4.03 22.06 -13.72
CA SER A 181 -4.04 21.05 -12.67
C SER A 181 -2.94 21.28 -11.63
N MET A 182 -1.75 21.72 -12.07
CA MET A 182 -0.68 22.11 -11.16
C MET A 182 -1.07 23.32 -10.30
N MET A 183 -1.63 24.37 -10.91
CA MET A 183 -2.06 25.57 -10.18
C MET A 183 -3.16 25.27 -9.16
N ALA A 184 -4.05 24.33 -9.47
CA ALA A 184 -5.10 23.92 -8.53
C ALA A 184 -4.53 23.24 -7.29
N LEU A 185 -3.54 22.37 -7.44
CA LEU A 185 -2.92 21.67 -6.31
C LEU A 185 -1.94 22.53 -5.52
N THR A 186 -1.31 23.53 -6.14
CA THR A 186 -0.33 24.41 -5.50
C THR A 186 -0.92 25.69 -4.92
N GLY A 187 -2.20 25.98 -5.17
CA GLY A 187 -2.84 27.21 -4.72
C GLY A 187 -2.63 28.43 -5.63
N GLY A 188 -1.99 28.26 -6.79
CA GLY A 188 -1.67 29.35 -7.70
C GLY A 188 -2.88 30.03 -8.36
N GLY A 189 -4.04 29.37 -8.37
CA GLY A 189 -5.30 29.90 -8.92
C GLY A 189 -6.40 30.14 -7.88
N ALA A 190 -6.08 30.10 -6.58
CA ALA A 190 -7.09 30.16 -5.54
C ALA A 190 -7.68 31.57 -5.39
N PRO A 191 -9.01 31.70 -5.17
CA PRO A 191 -9.68 33.01 -5.03
C PRO A 191 -9.33 33.74 -3.74
N SER A 192 -8.73 33.06 -2.75
CA SER A 192 -8.33 33.63 -1.47
C SER A 192 -7.07 32.96 -0.92
N GLU A 193 -6.35 33.66 -0.05
CA GLU A 193 -5.16 33.13 0.61
C GLU A 193 -5.47 31.93 1.51
N ALA A 194 -6.64 31.92 2.16
CA ALA A 194 -7.11 30.79 2.96
C ALA A 194 -7.35 29.53 2.11
N ALA A 195 -7.95 29.69 0.92
CA ALA A 195 -8.11 28.60 -0.04
C ALA A 195 -6.75 28.13 -0.60
N ALA A 196 -5.85 29.06 -0.89
CA ALA A 196 -4.48 28.74 -1.32
C ALA A 196 -3.71 27.97 -0.24
N ALA A 197 -3.89 28.32 1.04
CA ALA A 197 -3.25 27.65 2.16
C ALA A 197 -3.76 26.21 2.35
N GLN A 198 -5.07 25.99 2.17
CA GLN A 198 -5.65 24.64 2.20
C GLN A 198 -5.13 23.76 1.06
N GLN A 199 -4.96 24.32 -0.14
CA GLN A 199 -4.41 23.59 -1.29
C GLN A 199 -2.92 23.29 -1.09
N ARG A 200 -2.15 24.25 -0.56
CA ARG A 200 -0.73 24.06 -0.18
C ARG A 200 -0.52 23.02 0.93
N ALA A 201 -1.55 22.71 1.74
CA ALA A 201 -1.46 21.69 2.79
C ALA A 201 -1.16 20.28 2.24
N LEU A 202 -1.42 20.05 0.94
CA LEU A 202 -1.08 18.79 0.26
C LEU A 202 0.42 18.62 -0.01
N ASN A 203 1.22 19.67 0.22
CA ASN A 203 2.67 19.69 0.04
C ASN A 203 3.12 19.10 -1.31
N VAL A 204 2.50 19.61 -2.38
CA VAL A 204 2.80 19.25 -3.76
C VAL A 204 3.96 20.09 -4.26
N VAL A 205 5.00 19.43 -4.76
CA VAL A 205 6.17 20.04 -5.38
C VAL A 205 6.07 19.84 -6.88
N PRO A 206 5.83 20.92 -7.64
CA PRO A 206 5.69 20.84 -9.08
C PRO A 206 7.07 20.67 -9.75
N ILE A 207 7.15 19.79 -10.73
CA ILE A 207 8.32 19.53 -11.58
C ILE A 207 7.91 19.81 -13.02
N GLU A 208 8.48 20.86 -13.62
CA GLU A 208 8.27 21.12 -15.04
C GLU A 208 9.03 20.10 -15.87
N VAL A 209 8.34 19.44 -16.79
CA VAL A 209 8.92 18.46 -17.70
C VAL A 209 8.68 18.90 -19.15
N ALA A 210 9.55 18.42 -20.04
CA ALA A 210 9.37 18.64 -21.48
C ALA A 210 8.08 17.99 -21.99
N ALA A 211 7.51 18.51 -23.08
CA ALA A 211 6.22 18.07 -23.60
C ALA A 211 6.21 16.59 -24.05
N ASP A 212 7.37 16.07 -24.45
CA ASP A 212 7.64 14.69 -24.88
C ASP A 212 8.02 13.75 -23.72
N ALA A 213 8.17 14.27 -22.50
CA ALA A 213 8.60 13.46 -21.37
C ALA A 213 7.57 12.35 -21.07
N PRO A 214 8.02 11.13 -20.74
CA PRO A 214 7.15 10.06 -20.23
C PRO A 214 6.49 10.47 -18.89
N PRO A 215 5.52 9.69 -18.38
CA PRO A 215 4.99 9.90 -17.03
C PRO A 215 6.09 9.94 -15.96
N LEU A 216 5.98 10.83 -14.97
CA LEU A 216 7.00 10.98 -13.91
C LEU A 216 7.35 9.65 -13.23
N ALA A 217 6.33 8.86 -12.90
CA ALA A 217 6.48 7.62 -12.18
C ALA A 217 7.12 6.49 -13.01
N ASP A 218 7.26 6.67 -14.33
CA ASP A 218 7.94 5.71 -15.21
C ASP A 218 9.46 5.83 -15.16
N PHE A 219 9.97 7.01 -14.78
CA PHE A 219 11.40 7.27 -14.71
C PHE A 219 11.88 7.78 -13.35
N MET A 220 10.97 7.92 -12.38
CA MET A 220 11.27 8.30 -11.00
C MET A 220 10.40 7.51 -10.00
N ALA A 221 11.04 6.98 -8.96
CA ALA A 221 10.36 6.36 -7.82
C ALA A 221 11.01 6.78 -6.50
N PHE A 222 10.27 6.62 -5.41
CA PHE A 222 10.76 6.86 -4.06
C PHE A 222 10.85 5.54 -3.30
N ALA A 223 12.00 5.30 -2.67
CA ALA A 223 12.29 4.12 -1.89
C ALA A 223 13.01 4.46 -0.58
N GLY A 224 12.96 3.53 0.37
CA GLY A 224 13.55 3.65 1.69
C GLY A 224 13.02 4.86 2.46
N LYS A 225 13.93 5.67 2.98
CA LYS A 225 13.61 6.86 3.79
C LYS A 225 13.78 8.18 3.04
N ARG A 226 14.67 8.22 2.04
CA ARG A 226 15.11 9.45 1.35
C ARG A 226 15.71 9.17 -0.02
N THR A 227 15.47 7.99 -0.59
CA THR A 227 16.12 7.55 -1.82
C THR A 227 15.20 7.78 -3.00
N LEU A 228 15.65 8.58 -3.96
CA LEU A 228 15.00 8.75 -5.25
C LEU A 228 15.71 7.88 -6.27
N ILE A 229 14.99 6.93 -6.85
CA ILE A 229 15.46 6.10 -7.95
C ILE A 229 15.05 6.81 -9.23
N VAL A 230 16.01 7.08 -10.11
CA VAL A 230 15.75 7.73 -11.40
C VAL A 230 16.46 7.01 -12.54
N GLN A 231 15.83 6.96 -13.71
CA GLN A 231 16.53 6.54 -14.92
C GLN A 231 17.60 7.57 -15.27
N ASP A 232 18.76 7.11 -15.75
CA ASP A 232 19.88 7.96 -16.15
C ASP A 232 19.67 8.60 -17.54
N THR A 233 18.50 9.22 -17.72
CA THR A 233 18.08 9.97 -18.90
C THR A 233 18.09 11.47 -18.61
N VAL A 234 17.96 12.31 -19.65
CA VAL A 234 17.83 13.77 -19.48
C VAL A 234 16.64 14.12 -18.58
N HIS A 235 15.49 13.47 -18.81
CA HIS A 235 14.29 13.70 -17.99
C HIS A 235 14.48 13.25 -16.54
N GLY A 236 15.08 12.07 -16.31
CA GLY A 236 15.32 11.56 -14.97
C GLY A 236 16.31 12.42 -14.16
N ARG A 237 17.40 12.86 -14.79
CA ARG A 237 18.38 13.78 -14.15
C ARG A 237 17.73 15.11 -13.80
N ASN A 238 17.02 15.73 -14.74
CA ASN A 238 16.36 17.02 -14.53
C ASN A 238 15.29 16.95 -13.43
N ALA A 239 14.49 15.88 -13.40
CA ALA A 239 13.48 15.69 -12.37
C ALA A 239 14.12 15.46 -10.99
N ALA A 240 15.20 14.68 -10.89
CA ALA A 240 15.91 14.47 -9.63
C ALA A 240 16.45 15.79 -9.07
N GLU A 241 17.05 16.62 -9.92
CA GLU A 241 17.51 17.95 -9.53
C GLU A 241 16.35 18.87 -9.12
N ALA A 242 15.24 18.85 -9.86
CA ALA A 242 14.05 19.63 -9.53
C ALA A 242 13.45 19.21 -8.19
N ALA A 243 13.35 17.91 -7.92
CA ALA A 243 12.90 17.37 -6.65
C ALA A 243 13.83 17.76 -5.48
N ALA A 244 15.15 17.64 -5.68
CA ALA A 244 16.14 18.00 -4.68
C ALA A 244 16.12 19.50 -4.35
N ARG A 245 15.99 20.37 -5.36
CA ARG A 245 15.83 21.82 -5.18
C ARG A 245 14.49 22.16 -4.53
N GLY A 246 13.41 21.49 -4.95
CA GLY A 246 12.05 21.72 -4.45
C GLY A 246 11.89 21.41 -2.96
N ILE A 247 12.63 20.41 -2.44
CA ILE A 247 12.66 20.09 -1.01
C ILE A 247 14.10 20.09 -0.47
N ALA A 248 14.73 21.26 -0.49
CA ALA A 248 16.14 21.47 -0.13
C ALA A 248 16.53 21.05 1.30
N LYS A 249 15.56 20.89 2.21
CA LYS A 249 15.82 20.48 3.60
C LYS A 249 16.18 19.00 3.74
N ILE A 250 15.94 18.20 2.70
CA ILE A 250 16.15 16.75 2.76
C ILE A 250 17.45 16.41 2.03
N PRO A 251 18.34 15.66 2.68
CA PRO A 251 19.53 15.11 2.03
C PRO A 251 19.13 13.91 1.16
N TRP A 252 18.58 14.18 -0.02
CA TRP A 252 18.17 13.14 -0.96
C TRP A 252 19.33 12.26 -1.39
N GLN A 253 19.13 10.94 -1.38
CA GLN A 253 20.03 9.99 -2.02
C GLN A 253 19.48 9.72 -3.42
N ILE A 254 20.18 10.19 -4.46
CA ILE A 254 19.76 10.00 -5.85
C ILE A 254 20.46 8.75 -6.39
N LEU A 255 19.69 7.70 -6.65
CA LEU A 255 20.16 6.47 -7.26
C LEU A 255 19.82 6.48 -8.75
N ARG A 256 20.83 6.28 -9.61
CA ARG A 256 20.66 6.26 -11.07
C ARG A 256 20.69 4.84 -11.61
N VAL A 257 19.61 4.44 -12.25
CA VAL A 257 19.51 3.17 -12.98
C VAL A 257 19.65 3.40 -14.48
N GLU A 258 19.91 2.34 -15.23
CA GLU A 258 20.12 2.42 -16.67
C GLU A 258 18.88 2.96 -17.42
N PRO A 259 19.06 3.66 -18.55
CA PRO A 259 17.96 4.02 -19.42
C PRO A 259 17.17 2.78 -19.87
N GLY A 260 15.85 2.87 -19.88
CA GLY A 260 14.98 1.75 -20.29
C GLY A 260 14.73 0.69 -19.22
N CYS A 261 15.48 0.70 -18.10
CA CYS A 261 15.22 -0.17 -16.96
C CYS A 261 13.88 0.19 -16.31
N SER A 262 12.93 -0.76 -16.29
CA SER A 262 11.68 -0.59 -15.56
C SER A 262 11.87 -0.95 -14.09
N PHE A 263 11.30 -0.14 -13.20
CA PHE A 263 11.31 -0.40 -11.77
C PHE A 263 9.99 0.02 -11.13
N LEU A 264 9.67 -0.63 -10.01
CA LEU A 264 8.52 -0.29 -9.19
C LEU A 264 8.93 -0.19 -7.72
N SER A 265 8.80 1.02 -7.19
CA SER A 265 8.79 1.28 -5.76
C SER A 265 7.80 2.41 -5.49
N HIS A 266 7.03 2.29 -4.41
CA HIS A 266 6.02 3.29 -4.07
C HIS A 266 5.90 3.43 -2.56
N LEU A 267 5.83 4.68 -2.08
CA LEU A 267 5.53 4.92 -0.68
C LEU A 267 4.05 4.67 -0.40
N CYS A 268 3.79 3.58 0.31
CA CYS A 268 2.44 3.15 0.65
C CYS A 268 2.19 3.28 2.15
N GLY A 269 2.06 4.51 2.62
CA GLY A 269 1.84 4.82 4.03
C GLY A 269 3.05 5.40 4.74
N VAL A 270 3.08 5.28 6.06
CA VAL A 270 4.03 6.03 6.92
C VAL A 270 5.39 5.33 7.02
N ASN A 271 5.47 4.04 6.71
CA ASN A 271 6.70 3.26 6.86
C ASN A 271 7.53 3.28 5.58
N ALA A 272 8.84 3.43 5.74
CA ALA A 272 9.83 3.29 4.68
C ALA A 272 9.75 1.89 4.04
N VAL A 273 9.78 1.83 2.71
CA VAL A 273 9.77 0.58 1.95
C VAL A 273 11.08 0.44 1.17
N TYR A 274 11.85 -0.60 1.47
CA TYR A 274 13.17 -0.81 0.87
C TYR A 274 13.16 -1.74 -0.32
N ASP A 275 12.06 -2.48 -0.52
CA ASP A 275 11.90 -3.38 -1.65
C ASP A 275 11.64 -2.58 -2.93
N VAL A 276 12.32 -3.00 -4.00
CA VAL A 276 12.21 -2.41 -5.33
C VAL A 276 12.12 -3.56 -6.32
N LEU A 277 11.05 -3.61 -7.10
CA LEU A 277 11.02 -4.52 -8.25
C LEU A 277 11.82 -3.88 -9.37
N VAL A 278 12.70 -4.65 -9.99
CA VAL A 278 13.62 -4.20 -11.03
C VAL A 278 13.57 -5.20 -12.18
N ASP A 279 13.62 -4.67 -13.39
CA ASP A 279 13.74 -5.46 -14.60
C ASP A 279 14.98 -6.35 -14.57
N GLN A 280 14.78 -7.67 -14.69
CA GLN A 280 15.85 -8.66 -14.53
C GLN A 280 16.94 -8.55 -15.61
N ASP A 281 16.62 -7.96 -16.77
CA ASP A 281 17.56 -7.82 -17.89
C ASP A 281 18.62 -6.72 -17.64
N TYR A 282 18.53 -6.00 -16.53
CA TYR A 282 19.42 -4.88 -16.16
C TYR A 282 20.22 -5.20 -14.87
N PRO A 283 21.19 -6.14 -14.91
CA PRO A 283 21.93 -6.58 -13.73
C PRO A 283 22.73 -5.46 -13.06
N ALA A 284 23.32 -4.55 -13.83
CA ALA A 284 24.06 -3.42 -13.27
C ALA A 284 23.13 -2.47 -12.49
N SER A 285 21.90 -2.25 -12.96
CA SER A 285 20.88 -1.49 -12.23
C SER A 285 20.45 -2.21 -10.95
N MET A 286 20.27 -3.54 -10.99
CA MET A 286 19.96 -4.33 -9.80
C MET A 286 21.07 -4.26 -8.74
N GLU A 287 22.34 -4.39 -9.15
CA GLU A 287 23.50 -4.27 -8.25
C GLU A 287 23.54 -2.89 -7.59
N ARG A 288 23.39 -1.80 -8.37
CA ARG A 288 23.35 -0.43 -7.81
C ARG A 288 22.23 -0.23 -6.80
N VAL A 289 21.06 -0.83 -7.04
CA VAL A 289 19.94 -0.81 -6.08
C VAL A 289 20.33 -1.52 -4.78
N GLY A 290 20.99 -2.68 -4.88
CA GLY A 290 21.53 -3.39 -3.72
C GLY A 290 22.59 -2.60 -2.95
N GLU A 291 23.55 -1.99 -3.66
CA GLU A 291 24.60 -1.15 -3.08
C GLU A 291 24.04 0.08 -2.36
N ALA A 292 22.91 0.60 -2.82
CA ALA A 292 22.21 1.72 -2.19
C ALA A 292 21.50 1.33 -0.86
N GLY A 293 21.56 0.06 -0.45
CA GLY A 293 20.90 -0.47 0.74
C GLY A 293 19.40 -0.73 0.54
N LEU A 294 18.96 -0.87 -0.70
CA LEU A 294 17.61 -1.30 -1.07
C LEU A 294 17.64 -2.80 -1.40
N ASN A 295 16.45 -3.41 -1.50
CA ASN A 295 16.29 -4.83 -1.77
C ASN A 295 15.70 -5.04 -3.18
N PRO A 296 16.54 -5.32 -4.20
CA PRO A 296 16.07 -5.52 -5.57
C PRO A 296 15.38 -6.90 -5.72
N PHE A 297 14.19 -6.91 -6.30
CA PHE A 297 13.47 -8.11 -6.74
C PHE A 297 13.47 -8.17 -8.27
N PRO A 298 14.07 -9.20 -8.88
CA PRO A 298 14.09 -9.34 -10.33
C PRO A 298 12.69 -9.69 -10.85
N VAL A 299 12.30 -9.08 -11.97
CA VAL A 299 11.07 -9.38 -12.70
C VAL A 299 11.36 -9.46 -14.19
N GLU A 300 10.86 -10.51 -14.83
CA GLU A 300 10.89 -10.63 -16.29
C GLU A 300 9.90 -9.64 -16.91
N TRP A 301 10.42 -8.69 -17.71
CA TRP A 301 9.62 -7.58 -18.23
C TRP A 301 9.89 -7.29 -19.71
N THR A 302 10.17 -8.32 -20.51
CA THR A 302 10.61 -8.15 -21.91
C THR A 302 9.51 -7.65 -22.83
N GLU A 303 8.33 -8.29 -22.86
CA GLU A 303 7.25 -7.98 -23.81
C GLU A 303 6.56 -6.65 -23.49
N PRO A 304 6.20 -6.34 -22.23
CA PRO A 304 5.65 -5.02 -21.90
C PRO A 304 6.62 -3.89 -22.24
N ARG A 305 7.92 -4.09 -22.04
CA ARG A 305 8.96 -3.09 -22.35
C ARG A 305 9.04 -2.75 -23.84
N LYS A 306 8.84 -3.72 -24.75
CA LYS A 306 8.75 -3.45 -26.20
C LYS A 306 7.66 -2.44 -26.54
N LEU A 307 6.54 -2.47 -25.80
CA LEU A 307 5.41 -1.55 -25.96
C LEU A 307 5.57 -0.26 -25.15
N GLY A 308 6.72 -0.04 -24.50
CA GLY A 308 6.95 1.11 -23.63
C GLY A 308 6.14 1.08 -22.33
N VAL A 309 5.63 -0.09 -21.92
CA VAL A 309 4.85 -0.25 -20.70
C VAL A 309 5.78 -0.49 -19.51
N THR A 310 5.67 0.34 -18.49
CA THR A 310 6.43 0.19 -17.24
C THR A 310 5.67 -0.64 -16.20
N MET A 311 6.39 -1.24 -15.24
CA MET A 311 5.78 -1.93 -14.10
C MET A 311 4.89 -0.98 -13.28
N ARG A 312 5.24 0.31 -13.23
CA ARG A 312 4.49 1.33 -12.48
C ARG A 312 3.18 1.71 -13.16
N SER A 313 3.12 1.76 -14.49
CA SER A 313 1.92 2.18 -15.23
C SER A 313 0.78 1.16 -15.09
N VAL A 314 1.12 -0.13 -14.96
CA VAL A 314 0.13 -1.22 -14.86
C VAL A 314 -0.37 -1.47 -13.44
N CYS A 315 0.32 -0.94 -12.44
CA CYS A 315 0.06 -1.21 -11.02
C CYS A 315 -0.42 0.05 -10.29
N LEU A 316 -1.72 0.11 -9.96
CA LEU A 316 -2.26 1.10 -9.05
C LEU A 316 -2.03 0.63 -7.61
N VAL A 317 -1.14 1.31 -6.87
CA VAL A 317 -0.94 1.02 -5.46
C VAL A 317 -1.82 1.95 -4.62
N ALA A 318 -2.65 1.35 -3.78
CA ALA A 318 -3.64 2.05 -2.95
C ALA A 318 -3.60 1.53 -1.51
N ARG A 319 -3.78 2.42 -0.54
CA ARG A 319 -3.82 2.09 0.88
C ARG A 319 -5.26 2.13 1.37
N PHE A 320 -5.73 1.03 1.94
CA PHE A 320 -7.06 0.98 2.55
C PHE A 320 -6.88 1.36 4.02
N ALA A 321 -7.26 2.59 4.36
CA ALA A 321 -7.41 2.94 5.76
C ALA A 321 -8.48 2.01 6.35
N ARG A 322 -8.12 1.30 7.43
CA ARG A 322 -9.12 0.62 8.26
C ARG A 322 -9.89 1.75 8.92
N GLY A 323 -11.11 2.01 8.45
CA GLY A 323 -11.91 3.12 8.94
C GLY A 323 -11.93 3.08 10.47
N THR A 324 -11.53 4.18 11.11
CA THR A 324 -12.21 4.50 12.37
C THR A 324 -13.70 4.52 12.05
N MET A 325 -14.55 3.91 12.87
CA MET A 325 -15.99 3.66 12.65
C MET A 325 -16.85 4.92 12.41
N SER A 326 -16.50 5.77 11.44
CA SER A 326 -17.09 7.07 11.16
C SER A 326 -17.08 7.43 9.67
N ALA A 327 -16.46 6.64 8.79
CA ALA A 327 -16.33 6.98 7.36
C ALA A 327 -17.01 5.94 6.45
N GLY A 328 -18.16 5.43 6.88
CA GLY A 328 -18.98 4.50 6.11
C GLY A 328 -20.42 5.01 6.02
N GLY A 329 -20.75 5.65 4.89
CA GLY A 329 -22.11 5.93 4.49
C GLY A 329 -22.50 7.41 4.56
N TYR A 330 -22.74 8.00 3.38
CA TYR A 330 -23.63 9.14 3.11
C TYR A 330 -23.53 10.43 3.96
N ALA A 331 -22.64 10.55 4.93
CA ALA A 331 -22.61 11.65 5.90
C ALA A 331 -21.57 12.75 5.61
N ASP A 332 -20.62 12.54 4.69
CA ASP A 332 -19.52 13.48 4.43
C ASP A 332 -19.78 14.47 3.29
N SER A 333 -21.03 14.67 2.87
CA SER A 333 -21.37 15.68 1.86
C SER A 333 -21.32 17.13 2.38
N ASP A 334 -20.91 17.37 3.62
CA ASP A 334 -20.88 18.71 4.22
C ASP A 334 -19.46 19.11 4.66
N GLY A 335 -18.57 19.22 3.67
CA GLY A 335 -17.31 19.96 3.76
C GLY A 335 -16.23 19.41 4.69
N HIS A 336 -14.97 19.79 4.41
CA HIS A 336 -13.77 19.46 5.18
C HIS A 336 -13.75 19.92 6.66
N ARG A 337 -14.90 20.31 7.25
CA ARG A 337 -15.06 20.57 8.69
C ARG A 337 -15.40 19.32 9.50
N ALA A 338 -15.95 18.26 8.90
CA ALA A 338 -16.31 17.04 9.64
C ALA A 338 -15.09 16.28 10.19
N ALA A 339 -13.94 16.34 9.51
CA ALA A 339 -12.69 15.72 9.96
C ALA A 339 -12.07 16.38 11.22
N SER A 340 -12.60 17.53 11.68
CA SER A 340 -12.16 18.18 12.91
C SER A 340 -12.92 17.73 14.17
N PHE A 341 -13.90 16.83 14.05
CA PHE A 341 -14.60 16.27 15.20
C PHE A 341 -13.80 15.15 15.86
N THR A 342 -12.77 15.53 16.63
CA THR A 342 -12.20 14.62 17.63
C THR A 342 -13.29 14.20 18.62
N TYR A 343 -13.48 12.89 18.76
CA TYR A 343 -14.44 12.18 19.64
C TYR A 343 -14.31 12.52 21.14
N HIS A 344 -13.38 13.40 21.51
CA HIS A 344 -13.06 13.80 22.89
C HIS A 344 -13.33 15.27 23.19
N SER A 345 -14.11 15.98 22.35
CA SER A 345 -14.50 17.34 22.71
C SER A 345 -15.39 17.32 23.97
N ARG A 346 -14.91 17.98 25.02
CA ARG A 346 -15.47 18.03 26.39
C ARG A 346 -16.94 18.49 26.47
N ASN A 347 -17.50 18.99 25.36
CA ASN A 347 -18.82 19.58 25.27
C ASN A 347 -19.90 18.64 24.69
N ILE A 348 -19.56 17.56 23.98
CA ILE A 348 -20.56 16.64 23.40
C ILE A 348 -21.19 15.74 24.46
N ALA A 349 -20.42 15.33 25.48
CA ALA A 349 -20.92 14.51 26.60
C ALA A 349 -21.98 15.22 27.47
N LYS A 350 -22.17 16.53 27.28
CA LYS A 350 -23.20 17.33 27.98
C LYS A 350 -24.53 17.39 27.23
N ASN A 351 -24.61 16.84 26.02
CA ASN A 351 -25.85 16.85 25.25
C ASN A 351 -26.76 15.70 25.70
N SER A 352 -27.59 15.97 26.71
CA SER A 352 -28.52 15.02 27.35
C SER A 352 -29.59 14.45 26.41
N ARG A 353 -29.78 15.07 25.23
CA ARG A 353 -30.65 14.52 24.18
C ARG A 353 -30.03 13.32 23.47
N LEU A 354 -28.70 13.27 23.35
CA LEU A 354 -27.98 12.22 22.63
C LEU A 354 -27.45 11.12 23.56
N PHE A 355 -27.15 11.43 24.82
CA PHE A 355 -26.57 10.48 25.78
C PHE A 355 -27.36 10.42 27.08
N GLN A 356 -27.68 9.22 27.54
CA GLN A 356 -28.17 8.95 28.90
C GLN A 356 -27.22 7.94 29.55
N ASN A 357 -26.70 8.26 30.75
CA ASN A 357 -25.76 7.43 31.50
C ASN A 357 -24.50 7.01 30.71
N GLY A 358 -24.00 7.86 29.80
CA GLY A 358 -22.83 7.56 28.98
C GLY A 358 -23.09 6.68 27.75
N HIS A 359 -24.35 6.30 27.49
CA HIS A 359 -24.74 5.54 26.30
C HIS A 359 -25.67 6.37 25.40
N ARG A 360 -25.51 6.23 24.06
CA ARG A 360 -26.36 6.93 23.09
C ARG A 360 -27.82 6.45 23.21
N ARG A 361 -28.77 7.39 23.18
CA ARG A 361 -30.20 7.08 23.23
C ARG A 361 -30.74 6.46 21.94
N HIS A 362 -30.21 6.78 20.76
CA HIS A 362 -30.58 6.17 19.48
C HIS A 362 -29.49 6.33 18.41
N GLY A 363 -29.32 5.32 17.54
CA GLY A 363 -28.55 5.37 16.29
C GLY A 363 -27.34 4.42 16.22
N ASP A 364 -27.48 3.42 15.33
CA ASP A 364 -26.41 2.72 14.58
C ASP A 364 -25.48 1.69 15.23
N SER A 365 -26.05 0.69 15.91
CA SER A 365 -25.37 -0.61 16.02
C SER A 365 -26.30 -1.83 15.93
N GLY A 366 -27.47 -1.69 15.29
CA GLY A 366 -28.41 -2.82 15.13
C GLY A 366 -29.70 -2.54 14.35
N ALA A 367 -29.97 -1.30 13.94
CA ALA A 367 -31.26 -0.88 13.42
C ALA A 367 -31.80 -1.65 12.19
N PRO A 368 -30.99 -2.07 11.20
CA PRO A 368 -31.54 -2.83 10.06
C PRO A 368 -31.96 -4.25 10.45
N LEU A 369 -31.13 -4.94 11.24
CA LEU A 369 -31.36 -6.33 11.66
C LEU A 369 -32.50 -6.42 12.67
N GLU A 370 -32.57 -5.48 13.62
CA GLU A 370 -33.62 -5.46 14.64
C GLU A 370 -34.99 -5.06 14.04
N ALA A 371 -35.00 -4.21 13.01
CA ALA A 371 -36.21 -3.89 12.26
C ALA A 371 -36.70 -5.09 11.41
N GLN A 372 -35.78 -5.84 10.79
CA GLN A 372 -36.10 -7.06 10.03
C GLN A 372 -36.53 -8.24 10.91
N LEU A 373 -36.00 -8.34 12.13
CA LEU A 373 -36.45 -9.33 13.12
C LEU A 373 -37.83 -8.97 13.69
N ARG A 374 -38.16 -7.67 13.81
CA ARG A 374 -39.50 -7.21 14.22
C ARG A 374 -40.53 -7.26 13.09
N SER A 375 -40.13 -7.18 11.82
CA SER A 375 -41.05 -7.27 10.68
C SER A 375 -41.52 -8.70 10.40
N GLY A 376 -40.89 -9.71 11.01
CA GLY A 376 -41.24 -11.13 10.81
C GLY A 376 -40.87 -11.67 9.41
N GLU A 377 -40.10 -10.91 8.63
CA GLU A 377 -39.69 -11.27 7.27
C GLU A 377 -38.57 -12.34 7.24
N LEU A 378 -37.88 -12.53 8.37
CA LEU A 378 -36.85 -13.56 8.53
C LEU A 378 -37.36 -14.69 9.44
N PRO A 379 -37.16 -15.97 9.07
CA PRO A 379 -37.44 -17.09 9.96
C PRO A 379 -36.58 -16.96 11.22
N GLU A 380 -37.15 -17.29 12.39
CA GLU A 380 -36.47 -17.17 13.68
C GLU A 380 -35.08 -17.83 13.62
N PRO A 381 -34.01 -17.12 14.05
CA PRO A 381 -32.68 -17.67 13.99
C PRO A 381 -32.59 -18.91 14.88
N VAL A 382 -32.32 -20.06 14.26
CA VAL A 382 -32.02 -21.30 14.97
C VAL A 382 -30.72 -21.08 15.75
N TYR A 383 -30.84 -20.92 17.07
CA TYR A 383 -29.68 -20.85 17.96
C TYR A 383 -28.95 -22.19 17.97
N GLN A 384 -27.96 -22.36 17.09
CA GLN A 384 -26.97 -23.42 17.26
C GLN A 384 -26.05 -23.05 18.42
N ARG A 385 -26.00 -23.90 19.45
CA ARG A 385 -25.00 -23.76 20.53
C ARG A 385 -23.61 -23.82 19.90
N PRO A 386 -22.64 -23.00 20.36
CA PRO A 386 -21.27 -23.11 19.89
C PRO A 386 -20.79 -24.56 19.99
N PRO A 387 -20.19 -25.15 18.93
CA PRO A 387 -19.67 -26.50 19.01
C PRO A 387 -18.65 -26.56 20.15
N ARG A 388 -18.90 -27.46 21.11
CA ARG A 388 -17.95 -27.74 22.19
C ARG A 388 -16.77 -28.49 21.57
N TYR A 389 -15.75 -27.77 21.13
CA TYR A 389 -14.46 -28.40 20.82
C TYR A 389 -13.92 -28.98 22.13
N ALA A 390 -13.70 -30.29 22.15
CA ALA A 390 -12.92 -30.91 23.21
C ALA A 390 -11.51 -30.30 23.18
N PRO A 391 -10.90 -29.96 24.33
CA PRO A 391 -9.52 -29.50 24.36
C PRO A 391 -8.62 -30.56 23.70
N PRO A 392 -7.56 -30.16 22.98
CA PRO A 392 -6.63 -31.11 22.38
C PRO A 392 -6.03 -31.99 23.47
N MET A 393 -6.21 -33.30 23.38
CA MET A 393 -5.50 -34.28 24.21
C MET A 393 -4.02 -34.27 23.81
N HIS A 394 -3.24 -33.35 24.38
CA HIS A 394 -1.80 -33.54 24.39
C HIS A 394 -1.48 -34.57 25.48
N ARG A 395 -1.39 -35.85 25.05
CA ARG A 395 -0.64 -36.86 25.81
C ARG A 395 0.78 -36.34 25.96
N THR A 396 1.15 -36.01 27.19
CA THR A 396 2.52 -35.78 27.61
C THR A 396 3.33 -37.05 27.36
N GLY A 397 3.99 -37.13 26.19
CA GLY A 397 5.10 -38.06 25.98
C GLY A 397 6.21 -37.70 26.96
N GLY A 398 6.32 -38.48 28.03
CA GLY A 398 7.25 -38.22 29.12
C GLY A 398 8.70 -38.24 28.65
N LEU A 399 9.40 -37.13 28.87
CA LEU A 399 10.85 -37.16 28.91
C LEU A 399 11.27 -37.79 30.24
N MET A 400 12.00 -38.89 30.10
CA MET A 400 12.76 -39.57 31.14
C MET A 400 13.47 -38.56 32.05
N ALA A 401 13.21 -38.66 33.36
CA ALA A 401 13.98 -37.99 34.37
C ALA A 401 15.41 -38.56 34.36
N SER A 402 16.41 -37.75 34.00
CA SER A 402 17.80 -38.07 34.33
C SER A 402 18.10 -37.51 35.71
N ASP A 403 17.93 -38.39 36.69
CA ASP A 403 18.32 -38.19 38.07
C ASP A 403 19.70 -37.55 38.19
N ALA A 404 19.77 -36.59 39.11
CA ALA A 404 20.72 -36.59 40.21
C ALA A 404 20.61 -35.21 40.85
N GLY A 405 20.01 -35.05 42.00
CA GLY A 405 19.39 -36.03 42.88
C GLY A 405 18.65 -35.26 43.96
N ARG A 406 18.78 -35.60 45.22
CA ARG A 406 19.99 -36.10 45.83
C ARG A 406 19.58 -36.30 47.38
N ASN A 407 20.04 -37.29 48.20
CA ASN A 407 19.81 -37.61 49.66
C ASN A 407 18.44 -37.31 50.28
N ASP A 408 17.72 -38.36 50.62
CA ASP A 408 18.05 -39.12 51.84
C ASP A 408 18.30 -40.59 51.47
#